data_AF-A0A8D8R3N5-F1
#
_entry.id   AF-A0A8D8R3N5-F1
#
_cell.length_a   1.000
_cell.length_b   1.000
_cell.length_c   1.000
_cell.angle_alpha   90.00
_cell.angle_beta   90.00
_cell.angle_gamma   90.00
#
_symmetry.space_group_name_H-M   'P 1'
#
loop_
_entity.id
_entity.type
_entity.pdbx_description
1 polymer ?
#
loop_
_entity_poly.entity_id
_entity_poly.type
_entity_poly.pdbx_seq_one_letter_code
_entity_poly.pdbx_strand_id
1 'polypeptide(L)'
;AKTVEWCCIPLSEMLQNSTRSQVYIANPFLIDGFKFDIRIYTLLTSCDPLRIYTHADGLVRFATVKYEPPCSRNLSNICMHLTNYALNKSSRSFIRDDEVGSKRKISTMNAWFMRNGYVN
;
A
#
# COMPACT_ATOMS: atom_id res chain seq x y z
N ALA A 1 9.53 -20.32 10.06
CA ALA A 1 9.69 -19.08 9.27
C ALA A 1 9.52 -19.44 7.80
N LYS A 2 8.55 -18.84 7.09
CA LYS A 2 8.44 -19.02 5.63
C LYS A 2 9.35 -18.00 4.98
N THR A 3 10.40 -18.48 4.35
CA THR A 3 11.29 -17.69 3.50
C THR A 3 10.44 -17.10 2.37
N VAL A 4 10.37 -15.76 2.29
CA VAL A 4 9.90 -15.09 1.09
C VAL A 4 11.06 -15.13 0.12
N GLU A 5 11.05 -16.06 -0.82
CA GLU A 5 11.95 -16.03 -1.96
C GLU A 5 11.56 -14.82 -2.81
N TRP A 6 12.40 -13.79 -2.78
CA TRP A 6 12.38 -12.77 -3.81
C TRP A 6 12.77 -13.45 -5.11
N CYS A 7 11.88 -13.40 -6.11
CA CYS A 7 12.22 -13.88 -7.44
C CYS A 7 13.41 -13.04 -7.94
N CYS A 8 14.62 -13.60 -7.81
CA CYS A 8 15.83 -13.05 -8.39
C CYS A 8 15.73 -13.21 -9.91
N ILE A 9 15.07 -12.25 -10.57
CA ILE A 9 15.10 -12.15 -12.02
C ILE A 9 16.54 -11.78 -12.40
N PRO A 10 17.26 -12.61 -13.17
CA PRO A 10 18.63 -12.32 -13.58
C PRO A 10 18.72 -10.94 -14.25
N LEU A 11 19.76 -10.17 -13.91
CA LEU A 11 19.96 -8.80 -14.45
C LEU A 11 19.96 -8.78 -15.99
N SER A 12 20.36 -9.87 -16.63
CA SER A 12 20.32 -10.07 -18.09
C SER A 12 18.88 -10.11 -18.66
N GLU A 13 17.94 -10.77 -17.96
CA GLU A 13 16.52 -10.79 -18.33
C GLU A 13 15.82 -9.47 -17.98
N MET A 14 16.32 -8.77 -16.96
CA MET A 14 15.82 -7.45 -16.55
C MET A 14 15.99 -6.36 -17.63
N LEU A 15 16.87 -6.56 -18.61
CA LEU A 15 17.22 -5.59 -19.65
C LEU A 15 16.49 -5.82 -20.98
N GLN A 16 15.83 -6.96 -21.17
CA GLN A 16 15.21 -7.31 -22.45
C GLN A 16 13.74 -6.86 -22.57
N ASN A 17 13.07 -6.56 -21.46
CA ASN A 17 11.73 -5.95 -21.41
C ASN A 17 11.66 -4.95 -20.24
N SER A 18 11.23 -3.70 -20.49
CA SER A 18 11.19 -2.65 -19.45
C SER A 18 10.11 -2.85 -18.37
N THR A 19 9.29 -3.89 -18.48
CA THR A 19 8.18 -4.16 -17.56
C THR A 19 8.57 -5.21 -16.52
N ARG A 20 8.14 -4.98 -15.26
CA ARG A 20 8.30 -5.93 -14.16
C ARG A 20 7.00 -6.68 -13.94
N SER A 21 7.08 -8.00 -13.88
CA SER A 21 5.98 -8.87 -13.43
C SER A 21 6.14 -9.19 -11.95
N GLN A 22 5.09 -8.97 -11.17
CA GLN A 22 5.07 -9.24 -9.73
C GLN A 22 3.83 -10.06 -9.39
N VAL A 23 3.98 -11.05 -8.49
CA VAL A 23 2.85 -11.80 -7.96
C VAL A 23 1.94 -10.87 -7.17
N TYR A 24 0.66 -10.84 -7.53
CA TYR A 24 -0.34 -10.00 -6.88
C TYR A 24 -0.75 -10.59 -5.52
N ILE A 25 -0.73 -9.77 -4.47
CA ILE A 25 -1.22 -10.16 -3.14
C ILE A 25 -2.75 -10.18 -3.16
N ALA A 26 -3.33 -11.36 -3.37
CA ALA A 26 -4.77 -11.56 -3.58
C ALA A 26 -5.62 -11.47 -2.31
N ASN A 27 -5.02 -11.66 -1.12
CA ASN A 27 -5.70 -11.54 0.17
C ASN A 27 -5.06 -10.43 1.04
N PRO A 28 -5.23 -9.16 0.68
CA PRO A 28 -4.71 -8.05 1.48
C PRO A 28 -5.54 -7.86 2.76
N PHE A 29 -4.93 -7.28 3.79
CA PHE A 29 -5.69 -6.76 4.93
C PHE A 29 -6.56 -5.58 4.48
N LEU A 30 -7.79 -5.51 4.97
CA LEU A 30 -8.77 -4.50 4.59
C LEU A 30 -9.21 -3.71 5.82
N ILE A 31 -9.39 -2.41 5.65
CA ILE A 31 -10.07 -1.54 6.61
C ILE A 31 -11.31 -1.00 5.91
N ASP A 32 -12.46 -1.14 6.57
CA ASP A 32 -13.78 -0.75 6.03
C ASP A 32 -14.11 -1.38 4.64
N GLY A 33 -13.46 -2.50 4.32
CA GLY A 33 -13.59 -3.20 3.04
C GLY A 33 -12.71 -2.64 1.90
N PHE A 34 -11.82 -1.69 2.17
CA PHE A 34 -10.93 -1.10 1.17
C PHE A 34 -9.50 -1.63 1.30
N LYS A 35 -8.87 -1.87 0.14
CA LYS A 35 -7.43 -2.13 0.06
C LYS A 35 -6.66 -0.85 0.37
N PHE A 36 -5.54 -0.96 1.06
CA PHE A 36 -4.66 0.18 1.33
C PHE A 36 -3.19 -0.19 1.27
N ASP A 37 -2.35 0.83 1.18
CA ASP A 37 -0.91 0.74 1.40
C ASP A 37 -0.44 1.78 2.40
N ILE A 38 0.72 1.55 2.99
CA ILE A 38 1.35 2.43 3.97
C ILE A 38 2.60 3.05 3.34
N ARG A 39 2.66 4.39 3.35
CA ARG A 39 3.82 5.18 2.99
C ARG A 39 4.56 5.62 4.25
N ILE A 40 5.72 5.04 4.46
CA ILE A 40 6.66 5.41 5.52
C ILE A 40 7.68 6.40 4.92
N TYR A 41 8.02 7.45 5.66
CA TYR A 41 9.02 8.42 5.27
C TYR A 41 10.33 8.15 6.01
N THR A 42 11.42 8.02 5.27
CA THR A 42 12.72 7.66 5.80
C THR A 42 13.79 8.58 5.21
N LEU A 43 14.68 9.08 6.05
CA LEU A 43 15.81 9.95 5.72
C LEU A 43 17.11 9.19 5.93
N LEU A 44 17.86 9.00 4.84
CA LEU A 44 19.23 8.50 4.87
C LEU A 44 20.19 9.70 4.93
N THR A 45 21.02 9.77 5.97
CA THR A 45 21.96 10.90 6.17
C THR A 45 23.42 10.52 5.96
N SER A 46 23.73 9.21 6.03
CA SER A 46 25.08 8.69 5.89
C SER A 46 24.99 7.23 5.46
N CYS A 47 25.86 6.81 4.54
CA CYS A 47 25.97 5.41 4.11
C CYS A 47 27.10 4.68 4.83
N ASP A 48 28.09 5.41 5.34
CA ASP A 48 29.21 4.86 6.09
C ASP A 48 29.70 5.87 7.17
N PRO A 49 29.34 5.68 8.46
CA PRO A 49 28.47 4.62 8.95
C PRO A 49 27.03 4.84 8.48
N LEU A 50 26.26 3.76 8.28
CA LEU A 50 24.87 3.83 7.86
C LEU A 50 24.01 4.56 8.92
N ARG A 51 23.35 5.65 8.53
CA ARG A 51 22.43 6.41 9.39
C ARG A 51 21.11 6.68 8.69
N ILE A 52 20.06 6.03 9.20
CA ILE A 52 18.69 6.09 8.68
C ILE A 52 17.75 6.56 9.79
N TYR A 53 16.90 7.53 9.48
CA TYR A 53 15.87 8.05 10.38
C TYR A 53 14.49 7.83 9.77
N THR A 54 13.54 7.32 10.54
CA THR A 54 12.14 7.18 10.09
C THR A 54 11.31 8.28 10.74
N HIS A 55 10.51 8.97 9.94
CA HIS A 55 9.60 9.99 10.45
C HIS A 55 8.55 9.36 11.37
N ALA A 56 8.14 10.08 12.42
CA ALA A 56 7.25 9.55 13.45
C ALA A 56 5.84 9.18 12.94
N ASP A 57 5.44 9.74 11.80
CA ASP A 57 4.16 9.43 11.16
C ASP A 57 4.35 9.20 9.65
N GLY A 58 3.35 8.62 9.01
CA GLY A 58 3.32 8.38 7.57
C GLY A 58 1.93 8.58 6.99
N LEU A 59 1.71 8.06 5.78
CA LEU A 59 0.41 8.13 5.12
C LEU A 59 -0.12 6.74 4.81
N VAL A 60 -1.38 6.51 5.13
CA VAL A 60 -2.14 5.35 4.71
C VAL A 60 -3.03 5.77 3.55
N ARG A 61 -2.93 5.06 2.43
CA ARG A 61 -3.60 5.42 1.17
C ARG A 61 -4.57 4.31 0.79
N PHE A 62 -5.84 4.66 0.68
CA PHE A 62 -6.91 3.71 0.39
C PHE A 62 -7.28 3.73 -1.09
N ALA A 63 -7.65 2.56 -1.60
CA ALA A 63 -8.47 2.45 -2.80
C ALA A 63 -9.85 3.07 -2.54
N THR A 64 -10.54 3.47 -3.61
CA THR A 64 -11.85 4.14 -3.53
C THR A 64 -13.02 3.22 -3.90
N VAL A 65 -12.73 1.97 -4.28
CA VAL A 65 -13.71 0.91 -4.50
C VAL A 65 -13.43 -0.24 -3.53
N LYS A 66 -14.48 -0.82 -2.94
CA LYS A 66 -14.37 -1.96 -2.03
C LYS A 66 -13.68 -3.12 -2.73
N TYR A 67 -12.81 -3.80 -1.99
CA TYR A 67 -11.97 -4.84 -2.52
C TYR A 67 -12.75 -6.14 -2.76
N GLU A 68 -12.53 -6.74 -3.92
CA GLU A 68 -12.90 -8.12 -4.22
C GLU A 68 -11.65 -8.87 -4.72
N PRO A 69 -11.54 -10.20 -4.47
CA PRO A 69 -10.47 -11.00 -5.03
C PRO A 69 -10.38 -10.86 -6.56
N PRO A 70 -9.17 -10.81 -7.15
CA PRO A 70 -9.02 -10.61 -8.57
C PRO A 70 -9.67 -11.73 -9.38
N CYS A 71 -10.44 -11.35 -10.39
CA CYS A 71 -11.03 -12.24 -11.38
C CYS A 71 -11.08 -11.53 -12.75
N SER A 72 -11.35 -12.28 -13.82
CA SER A 72 -11.40 -11.73 -15.18
C SER A 72 -12.35 -10.52 -15.34
N ARG A 73 -13.35 -10.38 -14.46
CA ARG A 73 -14.35 -9.29 -14.50
C ARG A 73 -13.93 -8.01 -13.79
N ASN A 74 -13.02 -8.07 -12.80
CA ASN A 74 -12.68 -6.90 -11.96
C ASN A 74 -11.24 -6.40 -12.13
N LEU A 75 -10.37 -7.11 -12.86
CA LEU A 75 -8.97 -6.71 -13.10
C LEU A 75 -8.82 -5.31 -13.75
N SER A 76 -9.82 -4.86 -14.53
CA SER A 76 -9.82 -3.52 -15.13
C SER A 76 -10.22 -2.41 -14.15
N ASN A 77 -10.75 -2.74 -12.97
CA ASN A 77 -11.13 -1.77 -11.95
C ASN A 77 -9.91 -1.32 -11.14
N ILE A 78 -9.13 -0.42 -11.73
CA ILE A 78 -7.90 0.09 -11.13
C ILE A 78 -8.11 0.75 -9.76
N CYS A 79 -9.27 1.37 -9.50
CA CYS A 79 -9.58 2.04 -8.23
C CYS A 79 -9.90 1.05 -7.08
N MET A 80 -10.05 -0.24 -7.39
CA MET A 80 -10.16 -1.34 -6.42
C MET A 80 -8.78 -1.91 -6.06
N HIS A 81 -7.95 -2.13 -7.08
CA HIS A 81 -6.68 -2.86 -6.93
C HIS A 81 -5.47 -1.96 -6.66
N LEU A 82 -5.53 -0.69 -7.06
CA LEU A 82 -4.46 0.29 -6.90
C LEU A 82 -4.87 1.39 -5.92
N THR A 83 -3.97 1.68 -4.99
CA THR A 83 -4.14 2.62 -3.87
C THR A 83 -3.47 3.98 -4.16
N ASN A 84 -2.91 4.16 -5.35
CA ASN A 84 -2.20 5.37 -5.74
C ASN A 84 -3.12 6.59 -5.65
N TYR A 85 -2.66 7.63 -4.96
CA TYR A 85 -3.39 8.89 -4.84
C TYR A 85 -3.69 9.53 -6.20
N ALA A 86 -2.75 9.50 -7.15
CA ALA A 86 -2.94 10.08 -8.48
C ALA A 86 -4.13 9.47 -9.25
N LEU A 87 -4.39 8.17 -9.05
CA LEU A 87 -5.53 7.47 -9.65
C LEU A 87 -6.82 7.71 -8.88
N ASN A 88 -6.75 7.64 -7.55
CA ASN A 88 -7.94 7.68 -6.72
C ASN A 88 -8.47 9.09 -6.46
N LYS A 89 -7.63 10.14 -6.50
CA LYS A 89 -8.04 11.53 -6.17
C LYS A 89 -9.16 12.08 -7.06
N SER A 90 -9.30 11.57 -8.27
CA SER A 90 -10.33 11.95 -9.25
C SER A 90 -11.55 11.02 -9.23
N SER A 91 -11.51 9.95 -8.43
CA SER A 91 -12.66 9.09 -8.22
C SER A 91 -13.76 9.87 -7.50
N ARG A 92 -15.01 9.68 -7.92
CA ARG A 92 -16.18 10.26 -7.24
C ARG A 92 -16.32 9.74 -5.80
N SER A 93 -15.74 8.58 -5.52
CA SER A 93 -15.74 7.95 -4.20
C SER A 93 -14.53 8.34 -3.33
N PHE A 94 -13.72 9.33 -3.76
CA PHE A 94 -12.60 9.81 -2.96
C PHE A 94 -13.09 10.70 -1.82
N ILE A 95 -12.84 10.25 -0.58
CA ILE A 95 -13.27 10.98 0.61
C ILE A 95 -12.09 11.77 1.17
N ARG A 96 -12.29 13.08 1.36
CA ARG A 96 -11.33 13.99 2.00
C ARG A 96 -11.73 14.17 3.46
N ASP A 97 -11.16 13.33 4.31
CA ASP A 97 -11.38 13.35 5.74
C ASP A 97 -10.18 12.71 6.45
N ASP A 98 -9.77 13.24 7.61
CA ASP A 98 -8.56 12.82 8.31
C ASP A 98 -8.75 11.50 9.10
N GLU A 99 -10.00 11.14 9.43
CA GLU A 99 -10.35 9.95 10.21
C GLU A 99 -10.89 8.81 9.34
N VAL A 100 -11.80 9.13 8.41
CA VAL A 100 -12.49 8.16 7.56
C VAL A 100 -12.13 8.28 6.07
N GLY A 101 -11.31 9.27 5.69
CA GLY A 101 -11.03 9.56 4.29
C GLY A 101 -10.12 8.54 3.60
N SER A 102 -9.95 8.72 2.29
CA SER A 102 -9.15 7.83 1.44
C SER A 102 -7.63 8.07 1.58
N LYS A 103 -7.23 9.03 2.42
CA LYS A 103 -5.83 9.30 2.80
C LYS A 103 -5.80 9.66 4.28
N ARG A 104 -5.18 8.82 5.10
CA ARG A 104 -5.13 8.98 6.57
C ARG A 104 -3.69 9.00 7.05
N LYS A 105 -3.45 9.47 8.28
CA LYS A 105 -2.14 9.31 8.94
C LYS A 105 -1.97 7.88 9.45
N ILE A 106 -0.73 7.43 9.66
CA ILE A 106 -0.49 6.12 10.32
C ILE A 106 -0.99 6.19 11.77
N SER A 107 -0.84 7.32 12.44
CA SER A 107 -1.41 7.56 13.77
C SER A 107 -2.93 7.31 13.83
N THR A 108 -3.69 7.80 12.85
CA THR A 108 -5.14 7.51 12.71
C THR A 108 -5.41 6.02 12.53
N MET A 109 -4.62 5.34 11.69
CA MET A 109 -4.75 3.89 11.47
C MET A 109 -4.42 3.09 12.74
N ASN A 110 -3.42 3.50 13.52
CA ASN A 110 -3.10 2.86 14.79
C ASN A 110 -4.25 3.01 15.80
N ALA A 111 -4.88 4.19 15.86
CA ALA A 111 -6.10 4.37 16.65
C ALA A 111 -7.25 3.47 16.18
N TRP A 112 -7.41 3.25 14.87
CA TRP A 112 -8.35 2.27 14.34
C TRP A 112 -8.00 0.85 14.79
N PHE A 113 -6.72 0.45 14.74
CA PHE A 113 -6.28 -0.87 15.19
C PHE A 113 -6.53 -1.11 16.68
N MET A 114 -6.25 -0.13 17.54
CA MET A 114 -6.54 -0.22 18.99
C MET A 114 -8.04 -0.39 19.24
N ARG A 115 -8.87 0.42 18.57
CA ARG A 115 -10.35 0.32 18.70
C ARG A 115 -10.92 -1.02 18.23
N ASN A 116 -10.24 -1.70 17.31
CA ASN A 116 -10.66 -3.00 16.77
C ASN A 116 -9.90 -4.18 17.40
N GLY A 117 -9.15 -3.97 18.49
CA GLY A 117 -8.51 -5.04 19.26
C GLY A 117 -7.28 -5.68 18.61
N TYR A 118 -6.63 -4.99 17.66
CA TYR A 118 -5.41 -5.50 17.00
C TYR A 118 -4.13 -5.17 17.77
N VAL A 119 -4.19 -4.21 18.70
CA VAL A 119 -3.06 -3.78 19.53
C VAL A 119 -3.60 -3.54 20.95
N ASN A 120 -2.93 -4.14 21.94
CA ASN A 120 -3.19 -3.93 23.37
C ASN A 120 -2.42 -2.72 23.89
#